data_AF-A0A9N9NW64-F1
#
_entry.id   AF-A0A9N9NW64-F1
#
_cell.length_a   1.000
_cell.length_b   1.000
_cell.length_c   1.000
_cell.angle_alpha   90.00
_cell.angle_beta   90.00
_cell.angle_gamma   90.00
#
_symmetry.space_group_name_H-M   'P 1'
#
loop_
_entity.id
_entity.type
_entity.pdbx_description
1 polymer ?
#
loop_
_entity_poly.entity_id
_entity_poly.type
_entity_poly.pdbx_seq_one_letter_code
_entity_poly.pdbx_strand_id
1 'polypeptide(L)'
;GMFIIRSTLNILIESKKLTYKMTKPQNPEEYLSEVLVPETAVRLIAQDRQIGLEEAKKVMADSAEFGMYVHDIELEDLELK
;
A
#
# COMPACT_ATOMS: atom_id res chain seq x y z
N GLY A 1 5.52 5.29 -8.76
CA GLY A 1 4.70 5.17 -7.53
C GLY A 1 5.39 5.73 -6.30
N MET A 2 6.55 5.16 -5.92
CA MET A 2 7.25 5.47 -4.66
C MET A 2 7.54 6.95 -4.40
N PHE A 3 7.88 7.73 -5.44
CA PHE A 3 8.10 9.18 -5.30
C PHE A 3 6.84 9.93 -4.82
N ILE A 4 5.68 9.63 -5.41
CA ILE A 4 4.40 10.24 -5.01
C ILE A 4 4.03 9.82 -3.59
N ILE A 5 4.25 8.56 -3.24
CA ILE A 5 4.03 8.05 -1.87
C ILE A 5 4.89 8.83 -0.88
N ARG A 6 6.18 9.00 -1.15
CA ARG A 6 7.12 9.70 -0.28
C ARG A 6 6.82 11.20 -0.15
N SER A 7 6.45 11.87 -1.24
CA SER A 7 6.01 13.27 -1.21
C SER A 7 4.73 13.43 -0.40
N THR A 8 3.77 12.52 -0.54
CA THR A 8 2.52 12.53 0.22
C THR A 8 2.76 12.27 1.71
N LEU A 9 3.72 11.40 2.04
CA LEU A 9 4.19 11.12 3.40
C LEU A 9 4.75 12.37 4.08
N ASN A 10 5.63 13.11 3.39
CA ASN A 10 6.18 14.34 3.92
C ASN A 10 5.08 15.37 4.22
N ILE A 11 4.12 15.53 3.32
CA ILE A 11 2.96 16.43 3.52
C ILE A 11 2.09 15.97 4.70
N LEU A 12 1.89 14.67 4.89
CA LEU A 12 1.11 14.10 6.00
C LEU A 12 1.80 14.30 7.36
N ILE A 13 3.13 14.22 7.39
CA ILE A 13 3.94 14.47 8.60
C ILE A 13 3.97 15.98 8.90
N GLU A 14 4.22 16.83 7.90
CA GLU A 14 4.24 18.29 8.05
C GLU A 14 2.88 18.85 8.49
N SER A 15 1.79 18.31 7.95
CA SER A 15 0.42 18.67 8.34
C SER A 15 0.00 18.11 9.71
N LYS A 16 0.89 17.37 10.41
CA LYS A 16 0.63 16.68 11.69
C LYS A 16 -0.56 15.71 11.67
N LYS A 17 -1.01 15.31 10.48
CA LYS A 17 -2.07 14.29 10.33
C LYS A 17 -1.53 12.89 10.57
N LEU A 18 -0.25 12.68 10.27
CA LEU A 18 0.50 11.48 10.64
C LEU A 18 1.59 11.89 11.63
N THR A 19 1.46 11.48 12.89
CA THR A 19 2.45 11.82 13.93
C THR A 19 3.22 10.59 14.36
N TYR A 20 4.50 10.77 14.72
CA TYR A 20 5.34 9.71 15.29
C TYR A 20 4.71 8.99 16.49
N LYS A 21 3.79 9.64 17.23
CA LYS A 21 3.06 9.00 18.33
C LYS A 21 2.00 8.02 17.85
N MET A 22 1.39 8.28 16.68
CA MET A 22 0.36 7.43 16.06
C MET A 22 0.98 6.26 15.30
N THR A 23 2.25 6.37 14.90
CA THR A 23 2.95 5.35 14.11
C THR A 23 3.76 4.39 14.98
N LYS A 24 3.92 4.67 16.29
CA LYS A 24 4.67 3.81 17.21
C LYS A 24 4.07 2.40 17.27
N PRO A 25 4.92 1.34 17.29
CA PRO A 25 6.38 1.36 17.46
C PRO A 25 7.19 1.67 16.19
N GLN A 26 6.54 1.77 15.03
CA GLN A 26 7.17 1.91 13.72
C GLN A 26 7.48 3.36 13.34
N ASN A 27 8.38 3.53 12.37
CA ASN A 27 8.62 4.82 11.74
C ASN A 27 7.41 5.22 10.86
N PRO A 28 7.15 6.52 10.64
CA PRO A 28 6.04 6.95 9.79
C PRO A 28 6.09 6.41 8.37
N GLU A 29 7.29 6.22 7.82
CA GLU A 29 7.48 5.63 6.50
C GLU A 29 7.03 4.16 6.47
N GLU A 30 7.50 3.36 7.43
CA GLU A 30 7.12 1.95 7.62
C GLU A 30 5.61 1.82 7.86
N TYR A 31 5.06 2.64 8.76
CA TYR A 31 3.64 2.64 9.05
C TYR A 31 2.80 3.00 7.80
N LEU A 32 3.26 3.91 6.96
CA LEU A 32 2.56 4.22 5.72
C LEU A 32 2.56 3.00 4.80
N SER A 33 3.72 2.38 4.55
CA SER A 33 3.82 1.26 3.61
C SER A 33 3.17 -0.02 4.11
N GLU A 34 3.33 -0.35 5.39
CA GLU A 34 2.90 -1.62 5.97
C GLU A 34 1.46 -1.59 6.49
N VAL A 35 0.94 -0.42 6.84
CA VAL A 35 -0.40 -0.27 7.41
C VAL A 35 -1.27 0.60 6.53
N LEU A 36 -0.91 1.87 6.35
CA LEU A 36 -1.83 2.86 5.76
C LEU A 36 -2.15 2.59 4.29
N VAL A 37 -1.16 2.15 3.50
CA VAL A 37 -1.33 1.79 2.09
C VAL A 37 -2.24 0.56 1.96
N PRO A 38 -1.97 -0.58 2.62
CA PRO A 38 -2.89 -1.71 2.61
C PRO A 38 -4.30 -1.38 3.10
N GLU A 39 -4.42 -0.64 4.19
CA GLU A 39 -5.71 -0.29 4.78
C GLU A 39 -6.53 0.64 3.87
N THR A 40 -5.85 1.54 3.15
CA THR A 40 -6.48 2.40 2.14
C THR A 40 -6.90 1.58 0.92
N ALA A 41 -6.06 0.66 0.46
CA ALA A 41 -6.39 -0.22 -0.67
C ALA A 41 -7.64 -1.06 -0.40
N VAL A 42 -7.73 -1.70 0.79
CA VAL A 42 -8.93 -2.46 1.19
C VAL A 42 -10.18 -1.57 1.18
N ARG A 43 -10.09 -0.34 1.70
CA ARG A 43 -11.22 0.60 1.69
C ARG A 43 -11.65 1.00 0.29
N LEU A 44 -10.69 1.27 -0.59
CA LEU A 44 -10.96 1.61 -1.99
C LEU A 44 -11.65 0.45 -2.71
N ILE A 45 -11.16 -0.78 -2.53
CA ILE A 45 -11.77 -2.00 -3.11
C ILE A 45 -13.20 -2.19 -2.59
N ALA A 46 -13.40 -2.02 -1.28
CA ALA A 46 -14.72 -2.14 -0.66
C ALA A 46 -15.71 -1.11 -1.22
N GLN A 47 -15.26 0.14 -1.40
CA GLN A 47 -16.07 1.22 -1.96
C GLN A 47 -16.39 1.01 -3.44
N ASP A 48 -15.38 0.64 -4.24
CA ASP A 48 -15.52 0.42 -5.68
C ASP A 48 -16.49 -0.72 -6.00
N ARG A 49 -16.34 -1.84 -5.28
CA ARG A 49 -17.16 -3.05 -5.50
C ARG A 49 -18.44 -3.09 -4.66
N GLN A 50 -18.64 -2.12 -3.78
CA GLN A 50 -19.75 -2.05 -2.81
C GLN A 50 -19.86 -3.34 -1.95
N ILE A 51 -18.71 -3.87 -1.53
CA ILE A 51 -18.60 -5.09 -0.73
C ILE A 51 -18.14 -4.80 0.71
N GLY A 52 -18.25 -5.79 1.58
CA GLY A 52 -17.74 -5.70 2.94
C GLY A 52 -16.21 -5.67 3.01
N LEU A 53 -15.65 -5.12 4.09
CA LEU A 53 -14.19 -5.00 4.28
C LEU A 53 -13.48 -6.37 4.28
N GLU A 54 -14.09 -7.41 4.85
CA GLU A 54 -13.51 -8.75 4.86
C GLU A 54 -13.45 -9.38 3.46
N GLU A 55 -14.41 -9.06 2.61
CA GLU A 55 -14.41 -9.52 1.22
C GLU A 55 -13.39 -8.73 0.39
N ALA A 56 -13.29 -7.41 0.63
CA ALA A 56 -12.27 -6.58 0.01
C ALA A 56 -10.84 -6.98 0.38
N LYS A 57 -10.60 -7.48 1.61
CA LYS A 57 -9.29 -8.06 2.00
C LYS A 57 -8.93 -9.28 1.17
N LYS A 58 -9.89 -10.16 0.87
CA LYS A 58 -9.66 -11.33 0.02
C LYS A 58 -9.30 -10.90 -1.39
N VAL A 59 -10.06 -9.97 -1.96
CA VAL A 59 -9.78 -9.39 -3.28
C VAL A 59 -8.40 -8.74 -3.34
N MET A 60 -7.99 -8.03 -2.28
CA MET A 60 -6.66 -7.45 -2.19
C MET A 60 -5.57 -8.53 -2.16
N ALA A 61 -5.75 -9.61 -1.39
CA ALA A 61 -4.81 -10.73 -1.33
C ALA A 61 -4.69 -11.44 -2.69
N ASP A 62 -5.82 -11.73 -3.34
CA ASP A 62 -5.85 -12.33 -4.69
C ASP A 62 -5.16 -11.42 -5.72
N SER A 63 -5.31 -10.10 -5.58
CA SER A 63 -4.66 -9.11 -6.45
C SER A 63 -3.17 -8.98 -6.19
N ALA A 64 -2.71 -9.21 -4.95
CA ALA A 64 -1.28 -9.20 -4.63
C ALA A 64 -0.57 -10.39 -5.27
N GLU A 65 -1.20 -11.56 -5.28
CA GLU A 65 -0.72 -12.75 -5.99
C GLU A 65 -0.60 -12.49 -7.50
N PHE A 66 -1.57 -11.80 -8.10
CA PHE A 66 -1.49 -11.37 -9.49
C PHE A 66 -0.36 -10.35 -9.73
N GLY A 67 -0.16 -9.41 -8.80
CA GLY A 67 0.92 -8.43 -8.86
C GLY A 67 2.31 -9.09 -8.83
N MET A 68 2.51 -10.11 -7.99
CA MET A 68 3.74 -10.90 -8.01
C MET A 68 3.93 -11.60 -9.36
N TYR A 69 2.89 -12.23 -9.91
CA TYR A 69 2.99 -12.86 -11.22
C TYR A 69 3.34 -11.88 -12.35
N VAL A 70 2.80 -10.66 -12.33
CA VAL A 70 3.09 -9.63 -13.36
C VAL A 70 4.49 -9.03 -13.19
N HIS A 71 4.96 -8.84 -11.96
CA HIS A 71 6.24 -8.19 -11.69
C HIS A 71 7.43 -9.15 -11.55
N ASP A 72 7.21 -10.43 -11.27
CA ASP A 72 8.26 -11.47 -11.34
C ASP A 72 8.65 -11.77 -12.80
N ILE A 73 7.69 -11.68 -13.74
CA ILE A 73 7.98 -11.78 -15.19
C ILE A 73 8.88 -10.62 -15.65
N GLU A 74 8.72 -9.42 -15.08
CA GLU A 74 9.61 -8.28 -15.40
C GLU A 74 11.04 -8.46 -14.88
N LEU A 75 11.26 -9.26 -13.83
CA LEU A 75 12.59 -9.55 -13.29
C LEU A 75 13.33 -10.62 -14.10
N GLU A 76 12.63 -11.66 -14.58
CA GLU A 76 13.22 -12.68 -15.47
C GLU A 76 13.63 -12.08 -16.84
N ASP A 77 12.90 -11.09 -17.35
CA ASP A 77 13.24 -10.40 -18.61
C ASP A 77 14.42 -9.39 -18.47
N LEU A 78 14.84 -9.07 -17.24
CA LEU A 78 15.99 -8.19 -16.96
C LEU A 78 17.31 -8.97 -16.75
N GLU A 79 17.26 -10.25 -16.37
CA GLU A 79 18.45 -11.10 -16.24
C GLU A 79 18.95 -11.68 -17.58
N LEU A 80 18.20 -11.46 -18.67
CA LEU A 80 18.52 -11.93 -20.03
C LEU A 80 19.14 -10.84 -20.95
N LYS A 81 19.69 -9.75 -20.40
CA LYS A 81 20.41 -8.71 -21.17
C LYS A 81 21.86 -8.50 -20.74
#